data_AF-A0A5N5DVH5-F1
#
_entry.id   AF-A0A5N5DVH5-F1
#
_cell.length_a   1.000
_cell.length_b   1.000
_cell.length_c   1.000
_cell.angle_alpha   90.00
_cell.angle_beta   90.00
_cell.angle_gamma   90.00
#
_symmetry.space_group_name_H-M   'P 1'
#
loop_
_entity.id
_entity.type
_entity.pdbx_description
1 polymer ?
#
loop_
_entity_poly.entity_id
_entity_poly.type
_entity_poly.pdbx_seq_one_letter_code
_entity_poly.pdbx_strand_id
1 'polypeptide(L)'
;MTTRDAKNFRRLGIAALAALLLSSCSAVNSGSDDDRPVVLTTFTVLSDIAQNVAGDHLRVESITKAGAEIHGYEPTPGDIRRASEADLILDNGMNLEAWFAKFVNGLDVPHVVVSDG
;
A
#
# COMPACT_ATOMS: atom_id res chain seq x y z
N MET A 1 -23.57 23.12 56.77
CA MET A 1 -22.65 22.43 55.85
C MET A 1 -23.15 20.99 55.59
N THR A 2 -24.45 20.78 55.35
CA THR A 2 -25.09 20.56 54.03
C THR A 2 -24.57 19.33 53.25
N THR A 3 -25.07 18.15 53.62
CA THR A 3 -24.89 16.84 52.94
C THR A 3 -25.45 16.77 51.50
N ARG A 4 -26.09 17.85 51.04
CA ARG A 4 -26.59 18.03 49.66
C ARG A 4 -25.47 18.34 48.67
N ASP A 5 -24.43 19.06 49.10
CA ASP A 5 -23.35 19.50 48.22
C ASP A 5 -22.47 18.33 47.77
N ALA A 6 -22.19 17.39 48.68
CA ALA A 6 -21.43 16.18 48.39
C ALA A 6 -22.11 15.24 47.38
N LYS A 7 -23.45 15.20 47.33
CA LYS A 7 -24.21 14.38 46.37
C LYS A 7 -24.20 15.00 44.97
N ASN A 8 -24.24 16.33 44.87
CA ASN A 8 -24.19 17.03 43.59
C ASN A 8 -22.78 16.96 42.97
N PHE A 9 -21.71 17.05 43.77
CA PHE A 9 -20.34 16.83 43.30
C PHE A 9 -20.10 15.41 42.79
N ARG A 10 -20.66 14.37 43.44
CA ARG A 10 -20.57 12.98 42.97
C ARG A 10 -21.34 12.75 41.68
N ARG A 11 -22.51 13.37 41.50
CA ARG A 11 -23.29 13.30 40.25
C ARG A 11 -22.58 14.01 39.10
N LEU A 12 -21.95 15.15 39.37
CA LEU A 12 -21.15 15.89 38.38
C LEU A 12 -19.91 15.11 37.94
N GLY A 13 -19.24 14.42 38.87
CA GLY A 13 -18.11 13.54 38.56
C GLY A 13 -18.46 12.33 37.69
N ILE A 14 -19.63 11.70 37.95
CA ILE A 14 -20.11 10.56 37.14
C ILE A 14 -20.52 11.02 35.73
N ALA A 15 -21.17 12.17 35.61
CA ALA A 15 -21.55 12.73 34.30
C ALA A 15 -20.32 13.13 33.46
N ALA A 16 -19.29 13.70 34.08
CA ALA A 16 -18.03 14.03 33.40
C ALA A 16 -17.29 12.77 32.92
N LEU A 17 -17.22 11.72 33.75
CA LEU A 17 -16.58 10.46 33.37
C LEU A 17 -17.34 9.74 32.24
N ALA A 18 -18.67 9.79 32.24
CA ALA A 18 -19.48 9.25 31.15
C ALA A 18 -19.24 10.01 29.83
N ALA A 19 -19.13 11.34 29.86
CA ALA A 19 -18.84 12.15 28.67
C ALA A 19 -17.44 11.87 28.09
N LEU A 20 -16.45 11.59 28.94
CA LEU A 20 -15.09 11.18 28.52
C LEU A 20 -15.07 9.80 27.84
N LEU A 21 -15.97 8.89 28.21
CA LEU A 21 -16.06 7.56 27.61
C LEU A 21 -16.74 7.56 26.23
N LEU A 22 -17.58 8.55 25.92
CA LEU A 22 -18.24 8.65 24.61
C LEU A 22 -17.33 9.27 23.51
N SER A 23 -16.27 9.99 23.86
CA SER A 23 -15.33 10.57 22.88
C SER A 23 -14.29 9.57 22.34
N SER A 24 -14.24 8.33 22.86
CA SER A 24 -13.28 7.32 22.41
C SER A 24 -13.71 6.53 21.17
N CYS A 25 -14.91 6.79 20.62
CA CYS A 25 -15.42 6.12 19.41
C CYS A 25 -15.26 6.95 18.13
N SER A 26 -14.58 8.09 18.18
CA SER A 26 -14.37 8.91 16.99
C SER A 26 -13.22 8.37 16.14
N ALA A 27 -13.61 7.80 15.00
CA ALA A 27 -12.80 7.49 13.82
C ALA A 27 -11.77 6.36 13.96
N VAL A 28 -12.27 5.13 14.02
CA VAL A 28 -11.55 4.01 13.41
C VAL A 28 -11.56 4.29 11.91
N ASN A 29 -10.46 4.79 11.38
CA ASN A 29 -10.22 4.93 9.95
C ASN A 29 -10.31 3.53 9.33
N SER A 30 -11.51 3.14 8.92
CA SER A 30 -11.75 1.92 8.15
C SER A 30 -11.31 2.19 6.72
N GLY A 31 -10.02 2.43 6.52
CA GLY A 31 -9.43 2.06 5.25
C GLY A 31 -9.56 0.55 5.21
N SER A 32 -10.35 0.01 4.29
CA SER A 32 -10.30 -1.42 4.03
C SER A 32 -8.85 -1.73 3.67
N ASP A 33 -8.16 -2.48 4.52
CA ASP A 33 -6.89 -3.07 4.10
C ASP A 33 -7.22 -3.92 2.86
N ASP A 34 -6.71 -3.48 1.73
CA ASP A 34 -6.83 -4.21 0.48
C ASP A 34 -5.82 -5.36 0.52
N ASP A 35 -6.28 -6.48 1.07
CA ASP A 35 -5.50 -7.70 1.32
C ASP A 35 -5.16 -8.49 0.04
N ARG A 36 -5.44 -7.94 -1.15
CA ARG A 36 -5.13 -8.62 -2.42
C ARG A 36 -3.62 -8.70 -2.65
N PRO A 37 -3.12 -9.82 -3.20
CA PRO A 37 -1.72 -9.92 -3.59
C PRO A 37 -1.34 -8.84 -4.61
N VAL A 38 -0.12 -8.33 -4.51
CA VAL A 38 0.40 -7.22 -5.29
C VAL A 38 1.33 -7.73 -6.37
N VAL A 39 1.00 -7.39 -7.63
CA VAL A 39 1.87 -7.62 -8.79
C VAL A 39 2.39 -6.27 -9.26
N LEU A 40 3.71 -6.09 -9.21
CA LEU A 40 4.34 -4.94 -9.84
C LEU A 40 4.70 -5.25 -11.29
N THR A 41 4.58 -4.26 -12.16
CA THR A 41 5.13 -4.32 -13.52
C THR A 41 6.18 -3.24 -13.69
N THR A 42 7.16 -3.45 -14.57
CA THR A 42 8.19 -2.44 -14.84
C THR A 42 7.61 -1.15 -15.43
N PHE A 43 6.61 -1.25 -16.31
CA PHE A 43 5.94 -0.11 -16.91
C PHE A 43 4.44 -0.28 -17.18
N THR A 44 3.80 0.82 -17.57
CA THR A 44 2.34 0.96 -17.55
C THR A 44 1.60 0.12 -18.59
N VAL A 45 2.22 -0.22 -19.72
CA VAL A 45 1.57 -1.10 -20.71
C VAL A 45 1.43 -2.52 -20.16
N LEU A 46 2.49 -3.05 -19.53
CA LEU A 46 2.40 -4.33 -18.83
C LEU A 46 1.40 -4.27 -17.68
N SER A 47 1.34 -3.16 -16.96
CA SER A 47 0.35 -2.96 -15.88
C SER A 47 -1.08 -3.07 -16.42
N ASP A 48 -1.38 -2.44 -17.57
CA ASP A 48 -2.72 -2.47 -18.17
C ASP A 48 -3.09 -3.88 -18.64
N ILE A 49 -2.17 -4.57 -19.31
CA ILE A 49 -2.38 -5.96 -19.76
C ILE A 49 -2.60 -6.89 -18.55
N ALA A 50 -1.73 -6.80 -17.54
CA ALA A 50 -1.81 -7.63 -16.35
C ALA A 50 -3.08 -7.32 -15.54
N GLN A 51 -3.53 -6.06 -15.46
CA GLN A 51 -4.77 -5.68 -14.79
C GLN A 51 -6.00 -6.28 -15.46
N ASN A 52 -6.03 -6.36 -16.81
CA ASN A 52 -7.10 -7.02 -17.55
C ASN A 52 -7.19 -8.52 -17.25
N VAL A 53 -6.05 -9.18 -17.02
CA VAL A 53 -6.00 -10.61 -16.65
C VAL A 53 -6.34 -10.82 -15.17
N ALA A 54 -5.82 -9.96 -14.30
CA ALA A 54 -6.01 -10.04 -12.85
C ALA A 54 -7.46 -9.80 -12.42
N GLY A 55 -8.16 -8.90 -13.11
CA GLY A 55 -9.48 -8.44 -12.69
C GLY A 55 -9.45 -7.92 -11.25
N ASP A 56 -10.38 -8.38 -10.42
CA ASP A 56 -10.47 -7.96 -9.02
C ASP A 56 -9.62 -8.82 -8.07
N HIS A 57 -8.89 -9.83 -8.57
CA HIS A 57 -8.19 -10.81 -7.72
C HIS A 57 -6.83 -10.34 -7.22
N LEU A 58 -6.14 -9.48 -7.98
CA LEU A 58 -4.80 -8.97 -7.66
C LEU A 58 -4.80 -7.46 -7.76
N ARG A 59 -3.91 -6.81 -7.01
CA ARG A 59 -3.58 -5.39 -7.20
C ARG A 59 -2.40 -5.29 -8.15
N VAL A 60 -2.61 -4.69 -9.32
CA VAL A 60 -1.55 -4.50 -10.31
C VAL A 60 -1.11 -3.04 -10.32
N GLU A 61 0.19 -2.80 -10.12
CA GLU A 61 0.76 -1.46 -10.13
C GLU A 61 2.03 -1.38 -10.97
N SER A 62 2.26 -0.26 -11.63
CA SER A 62 3.50 0.00 -12.37
C SER A 62 4.57 0.59 -11.45
N ILE A 63 5.83 0.17 -11.63
CA ILE A 63 6.99 0.79 -11.00
C ILE A 63 7.18 2.19 -11.57
N THR A 64 7.28 2.29 -12.90
CA THR A 64 7.37 3.59 -13.60
C THR A 64 6.01 4.25 -13.71
N LYS A 65 5.99 5.58 -13.65
CA LYS A 65 4.76 6.37 -13.80
C LYS A 65 4.42 6.55 -15.28
N ALA A 66 3.15 6.80 -15.58
CA ALA A 66 2.73 7.19 -16.92
C ALA A 66 3.55 8.39 -17.43
N GLY A 67 4.09 8.27 -18.64
CA GLY A 67 4.93 9.29 -19.27
C GLY A 67 6.39 9.31 -18.82
N ALA A 68 6.80 8.44 -17.89
CA ALA A 68 8.22 8.25 -17.59
C ALA A 68 8.94 7.56 -18.76
N GLU A 69 10.20 7.93 -18.97
CA GLU A 69 11.13 7.15 -19.79
C GLU A 69 11.39 5.81 -19.07
N ILE A 70 11.42 4.69 -19.81
CA ILE A 70 11.42 3.34 -19.25
C ILE A 70 12.74 2.59 -19.44
N HIS A 71 13.53 2.93 -20.46
CA HIS A 71 14.76 2.22 -20.81
C HIS A 71 15.86 2.45 -19.78
N GLY A 72 16.06 3.71 -19.41
CA GLY A 72 17.07 4.20 -18.48
C GLY A 72 16.46 4.83 -17.23
N TYR A 73 15.26 4.41 -16.84
CA TYR A 73 14.65 4.84 -15.59
C TYR A 73 15.60 4.61 -14.41
N GLU A 74 15.61 5.54 -13.46
CA GLU A 74 16.38 5.43 -12.22
C GLU A 74 15.44 5.13 -11.05
N PRO A 75 15.39 3.87 -10.56
CA PRO A 75 14.54 3.51 -9.44
C PRO A 75 14.85 4.29 -8.18
N THR A 76 13.81 4.72 -7.50
CA THR A 76 13.89 5.42 -6.23
C THR A 76 13.92 4.43 -5.06
N PRO A 77 14.36 4.85 -3.87
CA PRO A 77 14.20 4.05 -2.65
C PRO A 77 12.76 3.67 -2.35
N GLY A 78 11.78 4.47 -2.80
CA GLY A 78 10.36 4.14 -2.68
C GLY A 78 9.96 2.96 -3.56
N ASP A 79 10.54 2.86 -4.76
CA ASP A 79 10.27 1.75 -5.68
C ASP A 79 10.85 0.45 -5.15
N ILE A 80 12.05 0.50 -4.58
CA ILE A 80 12.68 -0.66 -3.93
C ILE A 80 11.83 -1.15 -2.76
N ARG A 81 11.29 -0.23 -1.94
CA ARG A 81 10.39 -0.59 -0.84
C ARG A 81 9.11 -1.25 -1.34
N ARG A 82 8.44 -0.65 -2.33
CA ARG A 82 7.24 -1.23 -2.95
C ARG A 82 7.53 -2.61 -3.52
N ALA A 83 8.66 -2.77 -4.21
CA ALA A 83 9.06 -4.05 -4.76
C ALA A 83 9.32 -5.10 -3.68
N SER A 84 9.98 -4.74 -2.57
CA SER A 84 10.25 -5.67 -1.47
C SER A 84 9.00 -6.18 -0.74
N GLU A 85 7.86 -5.50 -0.92
CA GLU A 85 6.57 -5.85 -0.33
C GLU A 85 5.63 -6.52 -1.35
N ALA A 86 6.04 -6.66 -2.62
CA ALA A 86 5.23 -7.24 -3.68
C ALA A 86 5.29 -8.78 -3.68
N ASP A 87 4.23 -9.41 -4.17
CA ASP A 87 4.15 -10.86 -4.33
C ASP A 87 4.77 -11.36 -5.64
N LEU A 88 4.84 -10.50 -6.66
CA LEU A 88 5.42 -10.80 -7.97
C LEU A 88 5.83 -9.51 -8.70
N ILE A 89 6.91 -9.59 -9.48
CA ILE A 89 7.29 -8.53 -10.43
C ILE A 89 7.28 -9.07 -11.86
N LEU A 90 6.68 -8.33 -12.80
CA LEU A 90 6.69 -8.65 -14.22
C LEU A 90 7.58 -7.65 -14.96
N ASP A 91 8.58 -8.15 -15.67
CA ASP A 91 9.46 -7.36 -16.53
C ASP A 91 9.35 -7.82 -17.99
N ASN A 92 9.60 -6.90 -18.92
CA ASN A 92 9.42 -7.20 -20.33
C ASN A 92 10.44 -8.21 -20.86
N GLY A 93 11.68 -8.12 -20.38
CA GLY A 93 12.84 -8.75 -21.02
C GLY A 93 13.29 -8.00 -22.27
N MET A 94 13.96 -8.72 -23.17
CA MET A 94 14.49 -8.19 -24.43
C MET A 94 15.40 -6.95 -24.26
N ASN A 95 16.05 -6.84 -23.09
CA ASN A 95 16.95 -5.75 -22.75
C ASN A 95 16.27 -4.35 -22.71
N LEU A 96 14.94 -4.31 -22.54
CA LEU A 96 14.16 -3.07 -22.54
C LEU A 96 14.51 -2.19 -21.33
N GLU A 97 14.44 -2.75 -20.11
CA GLU A 97 14.71 -2.07 -18.84
C GLU A 97 16.14 -2.35 -18.36
N ALA A 98 17.12 -1.56 -18.81
CA ALA A 98 18.53 -1.77 -18.48
C ALA A 98 18.83 -1.72 -16.97
N TRP A 99 17.94 -1.09 -16.20
CA TRP A 99 18.04 -0.93 -14.75
C TRP A 99 17.52 -2.14 -13.96
N PHE A 100 16.71 -3.01 -14.56
CA PHE A 100 15.90 -3.99 -13.82
C PHE A 100 16.74 -5.02 -13.05
N ALA A 101 17.77 -5.60 -13.69
CA ALA A 101 18.63 -6.60 -13.05
C ALA A 101 19.34 -6.06 -11.79
N LYS A 102 19.70 -4.78 -11.78
CA LYS A 102 20.27 -4.12 -10.60
C LYS A 102 19.20 -3.81 -9.56
N PHE A 103 18.00 -3.43 -10.00
CA PHE A 103 16.88 -3.07 -9.13
C PHE A 103 16.40 -4.25 -8.28
N VAL A 104 16.28 -5.44 -8.86
CA VAL A 104 15.87 -6.65 -8.11
C VAL A 104 17.03 -7.31 -7.36
N ASN A 105 18.26 -6.80 -7.50
CA ASN A 105 19.41 -7.41 -6.84
C ASN A 105 19.27 -7.31 -5.31
N GLY A 106 19.19 -8.48 -4.65
CA GLY A 106 19.03 -8.56 -3.20
C GLY A 106 17.58 -8.43 -2.70
N LEU A 107 16.59 -8.34 -3.60
CA LEU A 107 15.19 -8.50 -3.24
C LEU A 107 14.82 -9.99 -3.26
N ASP A 108 14.18 -10.46 -2.18
CA ASP A 108 13.63 -11.82 -2.10
C ASP A 108 12.19 -11.84 -2.62
N VAL A 109 12.04 -11.49 -3.90
CA VAL A 109 10.74 -11.34 -4.58
C VAL A 109 10.83 -12.03 -5.93
N PRO A 110 9.91 -12.94 -6.28
CA PRO A 110 9.93 -13.58 -7.58
C PRO A 110 9.67 -12.56 -8.69
N HIS A 111 10.35 -12.74 -9.82
CA HIS A 111 10.07 -11.98 -11.03
C HIS A 111 9.97 -12.90 -12.24
N VAL A 112 9.18 -12.48 -13.23
CA VAL A 112 8.95 -13.20 -14.49
C VAL A 112 9.18 -12.27 -15.66
N VAL A 113 10.05 -12.73 -16.56
CA VAL A 113 10.26 -12.12 -17.87
C VAL A 113 9.11 -12.55 -18.78
N VAL A 114 8.35 -11.60 -19.33
CA VAL A 114 7.10 -11.90 -20.04
C VAL A 114 7.24 -12.04 -21.56
N SER A 115 8.43 -11.80 -22.13
CA SER A 115 8.68 -11.94 -23.56
C SER A 115 9.96 -12.73 -23.85
N ASP A 116 9.88 -13.60 -24.86
CA ASP A 116 11.03 -14.27 -25.46
C ASP A 116 11.58 -13.41 -26.63
N GLY A 117 12.91 -13.39 -26.77
CA GLY A 117 13.62 -12.65 -27.82
C GLY A 117 13.81 -13.42 -29.12
#